data_AF-A0A8J3GHE3-F1
#
_entry.id   AF-A0A8J3GHE3-F1
#
_cell.length_a   1.000
_cell.length_b   1.000
_cell.length_c   1.000
_cell.angle_alpha   90.00
_cell.angle_beta   90.00
_cell.angle_gamma   90.00
#
_symmetry.space_group_name_H-M   'P 1'
#
loop_
_entity.id
_entity.type
_entity.pdbx_description
1 polymer ?
#
loop_
_entity_poly.entity_id
_entity_poly.type
_entity_poly.pdbx_seq_one_letter_code
_entity_poly.pdbx_strand_id
1 'polypeptide(L)'
;MPTKLKIAGALAVLSGLFLVGCTAVVVEEGGPPPPRPGWDRPDRPGPGICTREYAPVCGVRGGRERTFPNSCEARNSGYRVAHGGSCGRPDRPGAGGPGWGSPDRPGRPDRPGRPDRPQMCTQEYRPVCAVRAGRDRTFPNSCVAQSEGYRVVRNGECR
;
A
#
# COMPACT_ATOMS: atom_id res chain seq x y z
N MET A 1 -59.66 -2.91 71.26
CA MET A 1 -60.43 -1.71 70.88
C MET A 1 -59.60 -0.47 71.21
N PRO A 2 -59.73 0.61 70.43
CA PRO A 2 -58.65 1.25 69.66
C PRO A 2 -58.17 2.56 70.27
N THR A 3 -56.96 3.03 69.91
CA THR A 3 -56.73 4.48 69.71
C THR A 3 -55.42 4.77 68.96
N LYS A 4 -55.60 4.93 67.64
CA LYS A 4 -55.15 6.05 66.81
C LYS A 4 -53.76 6.65 67.12
N LEU A 5 -52.83 6.26 66.26
CA LEU A 5 -51.65 6.98 65.80
C LEU A 5 -51.93 8.50 65.66
N LYS A 6 -51.16 9.34 66.38
CA LYS A 6 -51.07 10.78 66.12
C LYS A 6 -49.72 11.04 65.46
N ILE A 7 -49.75 11.37 64.18
CA ILE A 7 -48.61 11.94 63.46
C ILE A 7 -48.61 13.44 63.78
N ALA A 8 -47.66 13.89 64.59
CA ALA A 8 -47.29 15.30 64.69
C ALA A 8 -45.78 15.37 64.51
N GLY A 9 -45.36 16.09 63.47
CA GLY A 9 -44.01 16.03 62.93
C GLY A 9 -42.94 16.59 63.85
N ALA A 10 -41.70 16.23 63.54
CA ALA A 10 -40.55 17.12 63.57
C ALA A 10 -39.41 16.42 62.82
N LEU A 11 -38.79 17.15 61.90
CA LEU A 11 -37.58 16.77 61.21
C LEU A 11 -36.50 16.31 62.20
N ALA A 12 -35.90 15.15 61.98
CA ALA A 12 -34.56 14.82 62.49
C ALA A 12 -33.94 13.68 61.65
N VAL A 13 -33.40 14.10 60.50
CA VAL A 13 -32.08 13.76 59.94
C VAL A 13 -31.26 12.66 60.64
N LEU A 14 -30.72 11.72 59.82
CA LEU A 14 -29.67 10.69 60.05
C LEU A 14 -30.21 9.38 60.68
N SER A 15 -29.95 8.17 60.20
CA SER A 15 -28.80 7.63 59.48
C SER A 15 -29.08 6.20 59.00
N GLY A 16 -28.57 5.86 57.81
CA GLY A 16 -28.05 4.54 57.37
C GLY A 16 -28.80 3.24 57.72
N LEU A 17 -29.35 2.59 56.69
CA LEU A 17 -28.89 1.27 56.19
C LEU A 17 -29.80 0.86 55.01
N PHE A 18 -29.54 1.39 53.82
CA PHE A 18 -30.05 0.78 52.59
C PHE A 18 -29.17 -0.44 52.29
N LEU A 19 -29.56 -1.61 52.82
CA LEU A 19 -29.01 -2.90 52.42
C LEU A 19 -29.52 -3.25 51.02
N VAL A 20 -29.08 -2.50 50.02
CA VAL A 20 -29.19 -2.93 48.62
C VAL A 20 -27.91 -3.67 48.32
N GLY A 21 -28.01 -5.00 48.41
CA GLY A 21 -26.91 -5.92 48.23
C GLY A 21 -26.14 -5.62 46.95
N CYS A 22 -24.83 -5.50 47.11
CA CYS A 22 -23.86 -5.50 46.03
C CYS A 22 -23.91 -6.83 45.29
N THR A 23 -24.85 -7.03 44.37
CA THR A 23 -24.58 -7.92 43.24
C THR A 23 -23.63 -7.17 42.34
N ALA A 24 -22.33 -7.24 42.64
CA ALA A 24 -21.34 -7.00 41.62
C ALA A 24 -21.64 -8.05 40.55
N VAL A 25 -22.32 -7.63 39.48
CA VAL A 25 -22.14 -8.28 38.20
C VAL A 25 -20.65 -8.12 37.93
N VAL A 26 -19.89 -9.18 38.21
CA VAL A 26 -18.58 -9.32 37.59
C VAL A 26 -18.96 -9.50 36.13
N VAL A 27 -19.02 -8.40 35.39
CA VAL A 27 -18.78 -8.49 33.98
C VAL A 27 -17.36 -9.03 33.95
N GLU A 28 -17.23 -10.33 33.66
CA GLU A 28 -16.01 -10.83 33.06
C GLU A 28 -15.91 -10.06 31.74
N GLU A 29 -15.48 -8.80 31.84
CA GLU A 29 -14.85 -8.05 30.78
C GLU A 29 -13.65 -8.93 30.45
N GLY A 30 -13.88 -9.87 29.54
CA GLY A 30 -12.86 -10.82 29.10
C GLY A 30 -11.62 -10.00 28.88
N GLY A 31 -10.64 -10.22 29.75
CA GLY A 31 -9.44 -9.38 29.80
C GLY A 31 -8.86 -9.28 28.39
N PRO A 32 -8.17 -8.18 28.05
CA PRO A 32 -7.56 -8.04 26.74
C PRO A 32 -6.85 -9.34 26.39
N PRO A 33 -7.06 -9.88 25.17
CA PRO A 33 -6.51 -11.18 24.80
C PRO A 33 -5.02 -11.18 25.13
N PRO A 34 -4.47 -12.32 25.62
CA PRO A 34 -3.06 -12.39 25.94
C PRO A 34 -2.27 -11.85 24.75
N PRO A 35 -1.21 -11.08 24.99
CA PRO A 35 -0.36 -10.62 23.91
C PRO A 35 -0.03 -11.86 23.09
N ARG A 36 -0.40 -11.83 21.80
CA ARG A 36 -0.04 -12.87 20.85
C ARG A 36 1.45 -13.13 21.09
N PRO A 37 1.91 -14.39 21.25
CA PRO A 37 3.34 -14.63 21.41
C PRO A 37 4.02 -13.88 20.29
N GLY A 38 4.70 -12.82 20.69
CA GLY A 38 5.43 -12.00 19.78
C GLY A 38 6.46 -12.95 19.24
N TRP A 39 6.46 -13.15 17.93
CA TRP A 39 7.75 -12.99 17.30
C TRP A 39 8.16 -11.60 17.75
N ASP A 40 8.96 -11.53 18.82
CA ASP A 40 9.72 -10.35 19.18
C ASP A 40 10.51 -10.06 17.92
N ARG A 41 9.87 -9.32 17.01
CA ARG A 41 10.58 -8.63 15.96
C ARG A 41 11.55 -7.80 16.78
N PRO A 42 12.85 -7.92 16.54
CA PRO A 42 13.79 -7.00 17.15
C PRO A 42 13.53 -5.62 16.53
N ASP A 43 12.40 -5.00 16.88
CA ASP A 43 11.89 -3.70 16.47
C ASP A 43 12.49 -2.63 17.38
N ARG A 44 13.77 -2.82 17.72
CA ARG A 44 14.67 -1.77 18.21
C ARG A 44 16.13 -2.23 18.20
N PRO A 45 16.80 -2.33 17.04
CA PRO A 45 18.17 -1.85 17.00
C PRO A 45 18.06 -0.34 17.24
N GLY A 46 18.63 0.14 18.34
CA GLY A 46 18.87 1.57 18.57
C GLY A 46 19.72 2.17 17.43
N PRO A 47 19.98 3.49 17.47
CA PRO A 47 20.76 4.14 16.43
C PRO A 47 22.14 3.46 16.31
N GLY A 48 22.30 2.68 15.24
CA GLY A 48 23.46 1.85 14.98
C GLY A 48 24.23 2.37 13.78
N ILE A 49 25.50 2.00 13.69
CA ILE A 49 26.32 2.29 12.52
C ILE A 49 25.74 1.52 11.33
N CYS A 50 25.30 2.26 10.31
CA CYS A 50 24.80 1.67 9.07
C CYS A 50 25.93 1.41 8.09
N THR A 51 25.82 0.30 7.36
CA THR A 51 26.69 0.03 6.21
C THR A 51 26.35 1.01 5.08
N ARG A 52 27.32 1.24 4.18
CA ARG A 52 27.10 2.01 2.95
C ARG A 52 26.40 1.21 1.84
N GLU A 53 25.76 0.10 2.19
CA GLU A 53 25.01 -0.71 1.24
C GLU A 53 23.81 0.07 0.71
N TYR A 54 23.58 -0.01 -0.60
CA TYR A 54 22.43 0.62 -1.24
C TYR A 54 21.42 -0.45 -1.65
N ALA A 55 20.38 -0.59 -0.82
CA ALA A 55 19.26 -1.51 -1.00
C ALA A 55 17.97 -0.76 -0.59
N PRO A 56 17.41 0.08 -1.48
CA PRO A 56 16.46 1.09 -1.09
C PRO A 56 15.18 0.49 -0.50
N VAL A 57 14.59 1.18 0.46
CA VAL A 57 13.34 0.77 1.12
C VAL A 57 12.37 1.94 1.27
N CYS A 58 11.07 1.65 1.27
CA CYS A 58 10.06 2.62 1.58
C CYS A 58 9.75 2.56 3.08
N GLY A 59 10.07 3.64 3.79
CA GLY A 59 9.82 3.78 5.21
C GLY A 59 8.58 4.62 5.48
N VAL A 60 7.82 4.27 6.53
CA VAL A 60 6.62 5.01 6.97
C VAL A 60 6.76 5.49 8.41
N ARG A 61 6.38 6.75 8.64
CA ARG A 61 6.31 7.38 9.97
C ARG A 61 5.18 8.40 10.03
N GLY A 62 4.20 8.15 10.90
CA GLY A 62 3.06 9.06 11.11
C GLY A 62 2.30 9.39 9.83
N GLY A 63 2.00 8.38 9.01
CA GLY A 63 1.28 8.54 7.74
C GLY A 63 2.09 9.12 6.58
N ARG A 64 3.36 9.51 6.80
CA ARG A 64 4.26 9.97 5.73
C ARG A 64 5.18 8.85 5.29
N GLU A 65 5.34 8.72 3.97
CA GLU A 65 6.28 7.78 3.35
C GLU A 65 7.56 8.49 2.91
N ARG A 66 8.71 7.81 3.04
CA ARG A 66 10.00 8.31 2.56
C ARG A 66 10.89 7.14 2.14
N THR A 67 11.57 7.30 1.00
CA THR A 67 12.57 6.34 0.53
C THR A 67 13.87 6.51 1.32
N PHE A 68 14.45 5.41 1.76
CA PHE A 68 15.76 5.36 2.41
C PHE A 68 16.73 4.53 1.57
N PRO A 69 18.04 4.83 1.62
CA PRO A 69 19.05 4.11 0.85
C PRO A 69 19.19 2.64 1.28
N ASN A 70 18.89 2.33 2.55
CA ASN A 70 18.80 0.97 3.05
C ASN A 70 17.89 0.87 4.30
N SER A 71 17.63 -0.36 4.73
CA SER A 71 16.77 -0.64 5.90
C SER A 71 17.37 -0.18 7.22
N CYS A 72 18.70 -0.13 7.34
CA CYS A 72 19.36 0.39 8.54
C CYS A 72 19.09 1.90 8.70
N GLU A 73 19.31 2.68 7.65
CA GLU A 73 19.10 4.13 7.65
C GLU A 73 17.64 4.51 7.91
N ALA A 74 16.70 3.71 7.40
CA ALA A 74 15.27 3.87 7.70
C ALA A 74 14.98 3.70 9.19
N ARG A 75 15.47 2.62 9.81
CA ARG A 75 15.28 2.33 11.24
C ARG A 75 15.99 3.36 12.11
N ASN A 76 17.22 3.74 11.76
CA ASN A 76 18.01 4.76 12.45
C ASN A 76 17.31 6.13 12.43
N SER A 77 16.60 6.44 11.35
CA SER A 77 15.76 7.64 11.22
C SER A 77 14.38 7.55 11.91
N GLY A 78 14.07 6.42 12.56
CA GLY A 78 12.80 6.18 13.24
C GLY A 78 11.63 5.88 12.30
N TYR A 79 11.90 5.39 11.09
CA TYR A 79 10.87 4.93 10.15
C TYR A 79 10.74 3.41 10.21
N ARG A 80 9.51 2.92 10.08
CA ARG A 80 9.24 1.48 9.89
C ARG A 80 9.27 1.17 8.41
N VAL A 81 9.96 0.10 8.01
CA VAL A 81 9.99 -0.32 6.60
C VAL A 81 8.63 -0.93 6.22
N ALA A 82 7.99 -0.37 5.21
CA ALA A 82 6.72 -0.89 4.65
C ALA A 82 6.98 -1.94 3.57
N HIS A 83 7.88 -1.64 2.62
CA HIS A 83 8.30 -2.56 1.56
C HIS A 83 9.72 -2.25 1.07
N GLY A 84 10.32 -3.20 0.36
CA GLY A 84 11.58 -2.98 -0.37
C GLY A 84 11.33 -2.17 -1.64
N GLY A 85 12.30 -1.33 -2.03
CA GLY A 85 12.18 -0.38 -3.13
C GLY A 85 11.87 1.04 -2.67
N SER A 86 11.81 1.99 -3.60
CA SER A 86 11.48 3.40 -3.32
C SER A 86 9.98 3.62 -3.18
N CYS A 87 9.56 4.53 -2.30
CA CYS A 87 8.17 4.98 -2.23
C CYS A 87 7.71 5.61 -3.55
N GLY A 88 6.41 5.53 -3.85
CA GLY A 88 5.80 6.18 -5.01
C GLY A 88 6.12 5.53 -6.37
N ARG A 89 6.93 4.47 -6.40
CA ARG A 89 6.92 3.52 -7.50
C ARG A 89 6.06 2.35 -7.03
N PRO A 90 4.88 2.08 -7.61
CA PRO A 90 4.26 0.79 -7.41
C PRO A 90 5.31 -0.22 -7.83
N ASP A 91 5.75 -1.01 -6.87
CA ASP A 91 6.75 -2.03 -7.06
C ASP A 91 6.38 -2.75 -8.36
N ARG A 92 7.21 -2.60 -9.41
CA ARG A 92 7.17 -3.61 -10.44
C ARG A 92 7.51 -4.89 -9.67
N PRO A 93 6.64 -5.91 -9.66
CA PRO A 93 7.02 -7.20 -9.10
C PRO A 93 8.30 -7.62 -9.84
N GLY A 94 9.45 -7.61 -9.16
CA GLY A 94 10.76 -7.91 -9.75
C GLY A 94 11.86 -6.85 -9.60
N ALA A 95 11.68 -5.74 -8.90
CA ALA A 95 12.78 -4.77 -8.70
C ALA A 95 13.72 -5.09 -7.51
N GLY A 96 13.56 -6.23 -6.84
CA GLY A 96 14.34 -6.56 -5.64
C GLY A 96 14.53 -8.06 -5.38
N GLY A 97 14.95 -8.84 -6.39
CA GLY A 97 15.31 -10.24 -6.17
C GLY A 97 16.38 -10.76 -7.15
N PRO A 98 17.32 -11.61 -6.70
CA PRO A 98 18.27 -12.29 -7.58
C PRO A 98 17.60 -13.53 -8.20
N GLY A 99 17.39 -13.54 -9.53
CA GLY A 99 16.82 -14.67 -10.29
C GLY A 99 15.34 -14.91 -9.95
N TRP A 100 14.40 -15.11 -10.85
CA TRP A 100 14.40 -15.82 -12.12
C TRP A 100 13.26 -15.20 -12.94
N GLY A 101 13.49 -14.91 -14.22
CA GLY A 101 12.37 -14.59 -15.10
C GLY A 101 11.44 -15.79 -15.17
N SER A 102 10.15 -15.61 -14.88
CA SER A 102 9.16 -16.66 -15.11
C SER A 102 9.12 -17.01 -16.61
N PRO A 103 9.35 -18.28 -16.99
CA PRO A 103 9.30 -18.70 -18.39
C PRO A 103 7.90 -18.54 -19.01
N ASP A 104 6.86 -18.40 -18.19
CA ASP A 104 5.46 -18.40 -18.61
C ASP A 104 4.83 -17.01 -18.77
N ARG A 105 5.63 -15.94 -18.93
CA ARG A 105 5.06 -14.60 -19.17
C ARG A 105 4.90 -14.37 -20.67
N PRO A 106 3.66 -14.30 -21.21
CA PRO A 106 3.45 -13.89 -22.59
C PRO A 106 4.08 -12.51 -22.80
N GLY A 107 4.73 -12.33 -23.96
CA GLY A 107 5.32 -11.06 -24.35
C GLY A 107 4.34 -9.92 -24.11
N ARG A 108 4.77 -8.91 -23.35
CA ARG A 108 3.97 -7.72 -23.09
C ARG A 108 3.65 -7.10 -24.47
N PRO A 109 2.37 -6.80 -24.80
CA PRO A 109 2.02 -6.19 -26.08
C PRO A 109 2.88 -4.95 -26.33
N ASP A 110 3.26 -4.73 -27.60
CA ASP A 110 4.14 -3.66 -28.05
C ASP A 110 3.76 -2.35 -27.35
N ARG A 111 4.58 -1.99 -26.35
CA ARG A 111 4.40 -0.73 -25.64
C ARG A 111 4.68 0.34 -26.68
N PRO A 112 3.74 1.28 -26.94
CA PRO A 112 3.99 2.38 -27.84
C PRO A 112 5.33 3.01 -27.50
N GLY A 113 6.19 3.15 -28.51
CA GLY A 113 7.51 3.75 -28.38
C GLY A 113 7.40 5.00 -27.52
N ARG A 114 8.25 5.08 -26.48
CA ARG A 114 8.32 6.28 -25.66
C ARG A 114 8.73 7.43 -26.59
N PRO A 115 7.95 8.52 -26.71
CA PRO A 115 8.21 9.60 -27.68
C PRO A 115 9.60 10.23 -27.59
N ASP A 116 10.29 10.04 -26.46
CA ASP A 116 11.57 10.67 -26.14
C ASP A 116 12.80 9.90 -26.69
N ARG A 117 12.63 8.76 -27.37
CA ARG A 117 13.76 8.00 -27.95
C ARG A 117 13.60 7.86 -29.47
N PRO A 118 14.62 8.23 -30.27
CA PRO A 118 14.64 7.93 -31.69
C PRO A 118 14.48 6.42 -31.92
N GLN A 119 13.38 6.02 -32.54
CA GLN A 119 13.09 4.64 -32.86
C GLN A 119 13.85 4.25 -34.14
N MET A 120 14.71 3.24 -34.08
CA MET A 120 15.38 2.69 -35.26
C MET A 120 14.46 1.64 -35.89
N CYS A 121 14.01 1.88 -37.12
CA CYS A 121 13.15 0.95 -37.85
C CYS A 121 13.94 0.24 -38.96
N THR A 122 13.64 -1.03 -39.17
CA THR A 122 14.15 -1.79 -40.32
C THR A 122 13.46 -1.32 -41.61
N GLN A 123 14.09 -1.60 -42.76
CA GLN A 123 13.51 -1.36 -44.08
C GLN A 123 12.57 -2.49 -44.54
N GLU A 124 12.13 -3.35 -43.61
CA GLU A 124 11.21 -4.44 -43.93
C GLU A 124 9.86 -3.87 -44.37
N TYR A 125 9.36 -4.31 -45.53
CA TYR A 125 8.08 -3.88 -46.07
C TYR A 125 6.98 -4.87 -45.70
N ARG A 126 6.20 -4.53 -44.67
CA ARG A 126 5.03 -5.25 -44.17
C ARG A 126 3.96 -4.21 -43.85
N PRO A 127 3.21 -3.77 -44.87
CA PRO A 127 2.41 -2.56 -44.77
C PRO A 127 1.34 -2.68 -43.69
N VAL A 128 1.02 -1.56 -43.05
CA VAL A 128 -0.03 -1.46 -42.04
C VAL A 128 -0.86 -0.21 -42.24
N CYS A 129 -2.16 -0.32 -41.97
CA CYS A 129 -3.06 0.81 -41.89
C CYS A 129 -3.09 1.28 -40.43
N ALA A 130 -2.79 2.55 -40.22
CA ALA A 130 -2.70 3.13 -38.89
C ALA A 130 -3.43 4.47 -38.82
N VAL A 131 -4.00 4.77 -37.65
CA VAL A 131 -4.81 5.97 -37.42
C VAL A 131 -4.14 6.93 -36.45
N ARG A 132 -4.26 8.24 -36.71
CA ARG A 132 -3.87 9.31 -35.78
C ARG A 132 -4.84 10.48 -35.93
N ALA A 133 -5.47 10.87 -34.83
CA ALA A 133 -6.42 11.99 -34.77
C ALA A 133 -7.51 11.91 -35.88
N GLY A 134 -8.10 10.72 -36.07
CA GLY A 134 -9.20 10.51 -37.02
C GLY A 134 -8.79 10.36 -38.49
N ARG A 135 -7.49 10.45 -38.83
CA ARG A 135 -6.98 10.19 -40.18
C ARG A 135 -6.26 8.84 -40.22
N ASP A 136 -6.54 8.05 -41.24
CA ASP A 136 -5.85 6.80 -41.56
C ASP A 136 -4.76 7.02 -42.61
N ARG A 137 -3.67 6.27 -42.49
CA ARG A 137 -2.57 6.29 -43.45
C ARG A 137 -1.88 4.92 -43.48
N THR A 138 -1.46 4.51 -44.67
CA THR A 138 -0.63 3.33 -44.88
C THR A 138 0.82 3.64 -44.54
N PHE A 139 1.46 2.76 -43.77
CA PHE A 139 2.89 2.81 -43.46
C PHE A 139 3.60 1.57 -43.98
N PRO A 140 4.91 1.66 -44.31
CA PRO A 140 5.68 0.53 -44.82
C PRO A 140 5.84 -0.61 -43.80
N ASN A 141 5.86 -0.29 -42.50
CA ASN A 141 5.77 -1.27 -41.42
C ASN A 141 5.25 -0.64 -40.12
N SER A 142 4.95 -1.50 -39.14
CA SER A 142 4.43 -1.10 -37.82
C SER A 142 5.39 -0.22 -37.03
N CYS A 143 6.70 -0.42 -37.17
CA CYS A 143 7.70 0.41 -36.49
C CYS A 143 7.60 1.87 -36.94
N VAL A 144 7.56 2.13 -38.26
CA VAL A 144 7.45 3.49 -38.81
C VAL A 144 6.13 4.15 -38.42
N ALA A 145 5.02 3.39 -38.43
CA ALA A 145 3.73 3.91 -37.96
C ALA A 145 3.79 4.37 -36.50
N GLN A 146 4.35 3.55 -35.62
CA GLN A 146 4.43 3.84 -34.19
C GLN A 146 5.44 4.95 -33.86
N SER A 147 6.58 5.01 -34.57
CA SER A 147 7.59 6.07 -34.37
C SER A 147 7.03 7.45 -34.73
N GLU A 148 6.11 7.51 -35.69
CA GLU A 148 5.38 8.72 -36.05
C GLU A 148 4.10 8.95 -35.22
N GLY A 149 3.85 8.12 -34.21
CA GLY A 149 2.72 8.25 -33.28
C GLY A 149 1.37 7.83 -33.85
N TYR A 150 1.34 7.01 -34.89
CA TYR A 150 0.11 6.39 -35.39
C TYR A 150 -0.15 5.06 -34.69
N ARG A 151 -1.43 4.75 -34.47
CA ARG A 151 -1.86 3.47 -33.91
C ARG A 151 -2.29 2.53 -35.05
N VAL A 152 -1.62 1.39 -35.17
CA VAL A 152 -1.99 0.35 -36.16
C VAL A 152 -3.40 -0.17 -35.87
N VAL A 153 -4.26 -0.18 -36.89
CA VAL A 153 -5.64 -0.72 -36.81
C VAL A 153 -5.77 -2.03 -37.59
N ARG A 154 -5.01 -2.20 -38.67
CA ARG A 154 -5.09 -3.37 -39.55
C ARG A 154 -3.75 -3.61 -40.26
N ASN A 155 -3.44 -4.88 -40.54
CA ASN A 155 -2.36 -5.24 -41.45
C ASN A 155 -2.75 -4.95 -42.91
N GLY A 156 -1.77 -4.63 -43.75
CA GLY A 156 -2.00 -4.19 -45.12
C GLY A 156 -2.38 -2.72 -45.19
N GLU A 157 -2.66 -2.24 -46.40
CA GLU A 157 -2.94 -0.83 -46.68
C GLU A 157 -4.32 -0.39 -46.19
N CYS A 158 -4.50 0.92 -46.00
CA CYS A 158 -5.81 1.51 -45.78
C CYS A 158 -6.67 1.36 -47.06
N ARG A 159 -7.97 1.12 -46.86
CA ARG A 159 -8.97 0.86 -47.90
C ARG A 159 -10.30 1.44 -47.45
#